data_AF-A2DSJ1-F1
#
_entry.id   AF-A2DSJ1-F1
#
_cell.length_a   1.000
_cell.length_b   1.000
_cell.length_c   1.000
_cell.angle_alpha   90.00
_cell.angle_beta   90.00
_cell.angle_gamma   90.00
#
_symmetry.space_group_name_H-M   'P 1'
#
loop_
_entity.id
_entity.type
_entity.pdbx_description
1 polymer ?
#
loop_
_entity_poly.entity_id
_entity_poly.type
_entity_poly.pdbx_seq_one_letter_code
_entity_poly.pdbx_strand_id
1 'polypeptide(L)'
;MKKQEEEKPNIAETFESDLASIKEKGRDLKGTDRDFYNSIVQRLENNEQVLSDLRKEHTQLRSSLAVLTKEKQKRTGSIDLHADIKHSTHQVNLLKKQIDNYRHKKQEAVKRQTELQIQLQNLEGGSQSTDTTTERIQTLKNRLDNAEIKNNETKHLLKIYNAIIYQFQRQKMQWNRLIEAQKKEIEQKKRDLADLELIARDSVHSMNAAKLEYNNLQAKTAAAREKREQQLKAKTAQYQANLHQLIMEDSNDARQAKPQQSLNSQASVVRNRNNRAQKDKKDEKFRTVSSKYEEIVEYFGTGDPDAIVKFFEDRRNTSATLTKQIEDLKAVNDQLSKEVAQKRSAIDEAEYTSHKGVGGNRLLQEAKKILLSENEKLQEAEKEKLASIAFKESVVSGIYHLADEMQLVQKEPLNANSPTEVLDWIKEMITTIKPKLEDEDYDFMQICNAQVVASKIAAENNFDIRETESSKRITKPNKLGEVLKQQRQKGDKGEFVSRVMDRNATKAMAQRIAQQKAAEIAAKKKKM
;
A
#
# COMPACT_ATOMS: atom_id res chain seq x y z
N MET A 1 77.01 -51.11 69.71
CA MET A 1 78.05 -51.68 70.60
C MET A 1 77.40 -52.02 71.93
N LYS A 2 77.22 -53.31 72.22
CA LYS A 2 76.69 -53.80 73.51
C LYS A 2 77.78 -53.61 74.57
N LYS A 3 77.56 -52.74 75.55
CA LYS A 3 78.39 -52.69 76.76
C LYS A 3 77.98 -53.86 77.64
N GLN A 4 78.93 -54.73 77.95
CA GLN A 4 78.83 -55.76 78.96
C GLN A 4 78.60 -55.07 80.31
N GLU A 5 77.53 -55.43 81.01
CA GLU A 5 77.31 -55.05 82.40
C GLU A 5 78.19 -55.94 83.27
N GLU A 6 79.25 -55.35 83.83
CA GLU A 6 79.99 -55.92 84.95
C GLU A 6 79.05 -55.92 86.17
N GLU A 7 78.66 -57.12 86.62
CA GLU A 7 78.03 -57.33 87.93
C GLU A 7 78.97 -56.82 89.03
N LYS A 8 78.62 -55.67 89.60
CA LYS A 8 79.25 -55.20 90.82
C LYS A 8 78.67 -56.01 91.98
N PRO A 9 79.48 -56.75 92.76
CA PRO A 9 78.97 -57.48 93.91
C PRO A 9 78.32 -56.51 94.90
N ASN A 10 77.10 -56.84 95.31
CA ASN A 10 76.30 -56.06 96.25
C ASN A 10 76.81 -56.30 97.68
N ILE A 11 77.95 -55.66 98.02
CA ILE A 11 78.64 -55.73 99.33
C ILE A 11 77.73 -55.34 100.52
N ALA A 12 76.54 -54.79 100.24
CA ALA A 12 75.53 -54.41 101.23
C ALA A 12 74.87 -55.61 101.93
N GLU A 13 74.46 -56.63 101.18
CA GLU A 13 73.72 -57.78 101.73
C GLU A 13 74.63 -58.70 102.56
N THR A 14 75.93 -58.72 102.26
CA THR A 14 76.92 -59.50 103.00
C THR A 14 77.14 -58.98 104.43
N PHE A 15 77.05 -57.66 104.65
CA PHE A 15 77.28 -57.07 105.98
C PHE A 15 76.10 -57.26 106.94
N GLU A 16 74.85 -57.12 106.47
CA GLU A 16 73.65 -57.38 107.26
C GLU A 16 73.57 -58.86 107.71
N SER A 17 73.94 -59.78 106.80
CA SER A 17 74.04 -61.21 107.08
C SER A 17 75.14 -61.53 108.11
N ASP A 18 76.30 -60.89 108.02
CA ASP A 18 77.40 -61.09 108.99
C ASP A 18 77.06 -60.52 110.37
N LEU A 19 76.35 -59.40 110.44
CA LEU A 19 75.91 -58.78 111.70
C LEU A 19 74.85 -59.62 112.42
N ALA A 20 73.98 -60.31 111.67
CA ALA A 20 73.07 -61.31 112.20
C ALA A 20 73.82 -62.53 112.78
N SER A 21 74.89 -63.00 112.12
CA SER A 21 75.73 -64.10 112.62
C SER A 21 76.49 -63.72 113.91
N ILE A 22 76.95 -62.48 114.01
CA ILE A 22 77.61 -61.94 115.22
C ILE A 22 76.61 -61.84 116.39
N LYS A 23 75.37 -61.43 116.14
CA LYS A 23 74.31 -61.43 117.18
C LYS A 23 74.01 -62.83 117.72
N GLU A 24 74.06 -63.84 116.86
CA GLU A 24 73.80 -65.23 117.25
C GLU A 24 74.91 -65.78 118.16
N LYS A 25 76.18 -65.50 117.84
CA LYS A 25 77.35 -65.93 118.65
C LYS A 25 77.43 -65.29 120.04
N GLY A 26 76.78 -64.15 120.25
CA GLY A 26 76.76 -63.46 121.55
C GLY A 26 75.78 -64.04 122.58
N ARG A 27 74.85 -64.92 122.17
CA ARG A 27 73.78 -65.42 123.05
C ARG A 27 74.29 -66.24 124.23
N ASP A 28 75.43 -66.91 124.07
CA ASP A 28 75.99 -67.85 125.03
C ASP A 28 76.91 -67.20 126.09
N LEU A 29 77.24 -65.91 125.91
CA LEU A 29 78.05 -65.15 126.87
C LEU A 29 77.21 -64.73 128.09
N LYS A 30 77.79 -64.82 129.30
CA LYS A 30 77.15 -64.44 130.58
C LYS A 30 78.08 -63.54 131.41
N GLY A 31 77.49 -62.59 132.15
CA GLY A 31 78.22 -61.63 132.99
C GLY A 31 78.75 -60.43 132.20
N THR A 32 79.80 -59.78 132.70
CA THR A 32 80.39 -58.54 132.16
C THR A 32 80.83 -58.64 130.70
N ASP A 33 81.20 -59.82 130.24
CA ASP A 33 81.61 -60.07 128.85
C ASP A 33 80.43 -59.97 127.88
N ARG A 34 79.21 -60.29 128.33
CA ARG A 34 77.98 -60.11 127.55
C ARG A 34 77.64 -58.63 127.39
N ASP A 35 77.86 -57.83 128.43
CA ASP A 35 77.57 -56.38 128.38
C ASP A 35 78.59 -55.66 127.47
N PHE A 36 79.86 -56.07 127.51
CA PHE A 36 80.87 -55.57 126.57
C PHE A 36 80.57 -56.00 125.14
N TYR A 37 80.17 -57.26 124.92
CA TYR A 37 79.75 -57.76 123.61
C TYR A 37 78.52 -57.03 123.07
N ASN A 38 77.51 -56.81 123.92
CA ASN A 38 76.33 -56.03 123.57
C ASN A 38 76.69 -54.58 123.23
N SER A 39 77.65 -53.97 123.93
CA SER A 39 78.16 -52.63 123.59
C SER A 39 78.85 -52.60 122.22
N ILE A 40 79.58 -53.66 121.86
CA ILE A 40 80.21 -53.79 120.53
C ILE A 40 79.13 -54.01 119.46
N VAL A 41 78.18 -54.91 119.69
CA VAL A 41 77.07 -55.18 118.77
C VAL A 41 76.24 -53.92 118.56
N GLN A 42 75.93 -53.17 119.61
CA GLN A 42 75.19 -51.91 119.52
C GLN A 42 75.96 -50.84 118.74
N ARG A 43 77.30 -50.80 118.85
CA ARG A 43 78.13 -49.93 118.00
C ARG A 43 78.13 -50.39 116.54
N LEU A 44 78.14 -51.69 116.28
CA LEU A 44 78.04 -52.24 114.93
C LEU A 44 76.66 -51.94 114.31
N GLU A 45 75.58 -52.09 115.07
CA GLU A 45 74.21 -51.70 114.66
C GLU A 45 74.12 -50.20 114.37
N ASN A 46 74.71 -49.35 115.24
CA ASN A 46 74.77 -47.91 114.98
C ASN A 46 75.57 -47.59 113.71
N ASN A 47 76.68 -48.28 113.47
CA ASN A 47 77.48 -48.08 112.26
C ASN A 47 76.75 -48.54 111.00
N GLU A 48 76.02 -49.65 111.08
CA GLU A 48 75.16 -50.15 110.00
C GLU A 48 74.04 -49.17 109.69
N GLN A 49 73.39 -48.62 110.72
CA GLN A 49 72.38 -47.59 110.57
C GLN A 49 72.96 -46.33 109.92
N VAL A 50 74.13 -45.86 110.38
CA VAL A 50 74.84 -44.71 109.79
C VAL A 50 75.21 -44.98 108.33
N LEU A 51 75.68 -46.18 107.99
CA LEU A 51 75.97 -46.57 106.60
C LEU A 51 74.71 -46.63 105.73
N SER A 52 73.59 -47.11 106.27
CA SER A 52 72.29 -47.11 105.58
C SER A 52 71.83 -45.69 105.29
N ASP A 53 71.95 -44.79 106.25
CA ASP A 53 71.58 -43.39 106.10
C ASP A 53 72.50 -42.66 105.12
N LEU A 54 73.82 -42.87 105.18
CA LEU A 54 74.80 -42.38 104.20
C LEU A 54 74.50 -42.88 102.78
N ARG A 55 74.07 -44.13 102.62
CA ARG A 55 73.68 -44.68 101.30
C ARG A 55 72.41 -44.02 100.80
N LYS A 56 71.40 -43.81 101.65
CA LYS A 56 70.18 -43.09 101.28
C LYS A 56 70.50 -41.66 100.87
N GLU A 57 71.34 -40.96 101.62
CA GLU A 57 71.82 -39.61 101.26
C GLU A 57 72.57 -39.61 99.95
N HIS A 58 73.51 -40.54 99.72
CA HIS A 58 74.23 -40.63 98.45
C HIS A 58 73.29 -40.92 97.26
N THR A 59 72.24 -41.72 97.47
CA THR A 59 71.22 -42.00 96.46
C THR A 59 70.36 -40.77 96.18
N GLN A 60 69.96 -40.03 97.22
CA GLN A 60 69.25 -38.76 97.12
C GLN A 60 70.10 -37.66 96.46
N LEU A 61 71.38 -37.59 96.76
CA LEU A 61 72.31 -36.66 96.14
C LEU A 61 72.52 -37.01 94.66
N ARG A 62 72.58 -38.30 94.29
CA ARG A 62 72.59 -38.71 92.89
C ARG A 62 71.30 -38.38 92.16
N SER A 63 70.13 -38.57 92.78
CA SER A 63 68.87 -38.16 92.16
C SER A 63 68.79 -36.64 92.02
N SER A 64 69.26 -35.89 93.02
CA SER A 64 69.32 -34.43 92.98
C SER A 64 70.30 -33.94 91.92
N LEU A 65 71.48 -34.57 91.80
CA LEU A 65 72.46 -34.28 90.74
C LEU A 65 71.88 -34.59 89.36
N ALA A 66 71.13 -35.68 89.20
CA ALA A 66 70.45 -36.05 87.95
C ALA A 66 69.36 -35.02 87.57
N VAL A 67 68.62 -34.51 88.57
CA VAL A 67 67.65 -33.42 88.38
C VAL A 67 68.38 -32.14 87.97
N LEU A 68 69.45 -31.76 88.67
CA LEU A 68 70.24 -30.57 88.37
C LEU A 68 70.96 -30.65 87.02
N THR A 69 71.42 -31.84 86.58
CA THR A 69 72.00 -32.01 85.24
C THR A 69 70.95 -31.93 84.15
N LYS A 70 69.74 -32.49 84.36
CA LYS A 70 68.60 -32.28 83.46
C LYS A 70 68.19 -30.81 83.40
N GLU A 71 68.21 -30.12 84.53
CA GLU A 71 67.87 -28.70 84.60
C GLU A 71 68.96 -27.82 83.97
N LYS A 72 70.23 -28.17 84.16
CA LYS A 72 71.36 -27.56 83.45
C LYS A 72 71.22 -27.77 81.95
N GLN A 73 70.93 -28.97 81.46
CA GLN A 73 70.67 -29.22 80.03
C GLN A 73 69.46 -28.44 79.49
N LYS A 74 68.41 -28.20 80.29
CA LYS A 74 67.32 -27.28 79.91
C LYS A 74 67.75 -25.82 79.84
N ARG A 75 68.71 -25.39 80.67
CA ARG A 75 69.24 -24.02 80.70
C ARG A 75 70.40 -23.79 79.71
N THR A 76 71.19 -24.81 79.39
CA THR A 76 72.34 -24.77 78.47
C THR A 76 72.03 -25.41 77.12
N GLY A 77 70.79 -25.86 76.88
CA GLY A 77 70.30 -26.03 75.52
C GLY A 77 70.43 -24.67 74.85
N SER A 78 71.42 -24.53 73.98
CA SER A 78 71.52 -23.42 73.04
C SER A 78 70.13 -23.17 72.49
N ILE A 79 69.43 -22.16 73.01
CA ILE A 79 68.19 -21.67 72.42
C ILE A 79 68.60 -21.39 70.99
N ASP A 80 68.03 -22.14 70.04
CA ASP A 80 68.28 -21.91 68.62
C ASP A 80 67.56 -20.61 68.27
N LEU A 81 68.16 -19.49 68.70
CA LEU A 81 67.68 -18.13 68.45
C LEU A 81 67.44 -17.96 66.96
N HIS A 82 68.18 -18.66 66.12
CA HIS A 82 68.00 -18.60 64.68
C HIS A 82 66.67 -19.22 64.24
N ALA A 83 66.29 -20.40 64.76
CA ALA A 83 64.99 -21.00 64.52
C ALA A 83 63.83 -20.17 65.09
N ASP A 84 63.97 -19.64 66.31
CA ASP A 84 62.95 -18.80 66.95
C ASP A 84 62.80 -17.45 66.24
N ILE A 85 63.90 -16.81 65.84
CA ILE A 85 63.88 -15.58 65.02
C ILE A 85 63.23 -15.89 63.66
N LYS A 86 63.51 -17.04 63.04
CA LYS A 86 62.89 -17.43 61.77
C LYS A 86 61.38 -17.66 61.91
N HIS A 87 60.94 -18.32 62.97
CA HIS A 87 59.51 -18.52 63.26
C HIS A 87 58.81 -17.18 63.56
N SER A 88 59.43 -16.33 64.39
CA SER A 88 58.92 -14.99 64.70
C SER A 88 58.86 -14.10 63.45
N THR A 89 59.87 -14.14 62.59
CA THR A 89 59.91 -13.42 61.32
C THR A 89 58.82 -13.91 60.36
N HIS A 90 58.58 -15.22 60.30
CA HIS A 90 57.49 -15.79 59.52
C HIS A 90 56.12 -15.31 60.03
N GLN A 91 55.92 -15.30 61.35
CA GLN A 91 54.69 -14.81 61.98
C GLN A 91 54.48 -13.32 61.73
N VAL A 92 55.53 -12.49 61.83
CA VAL A 92 55.49 -11.06 61.50
C VAL A 92 55.11 -10.85 60.03
N ASN A 93 55.65 -11.66 59.11
CA ASN A 93 55.30 -11.57 57.69
C ASN A 93 53.85 -12.00 57.42
N LEU A 94 53.33 -12.98 58.15
CA LEU A 94 51.93 -13.39 58.06
C LEU A 94 51.00 -12.28 58.56
N LEU A 95 51.34 -11.66 59.70
CA LEU A 95 50.61 -10.52 60.26
C LEU A 95 50.64 -9.31 59.33
N LYS A 96 51.79 -9.02 58.70
CA LYS A 96 51.88 -7.95 57.67
C LYS A 96 50.94 -8.20 56.49
N LYS A 97 50.91 -9.43 55.96
CA LYS A 97 49.96 -9.80 54.89
C LYS A 97 48.50 -9.64 55.32
N GLN A 98 48.17 -10.01 56.57
CA GLN A 98 46.83 -9.81 57.10
C GLN A 98 46.49 -8.32 57.22
N ILE A 99 47.40 -7.50 57.72
CA ILE A 99 47.24 -6.04 57.81
C ILE A 99 47.01 -5.44 56.41
N ASP A 100 47.79 -5.83 55.41
CA ASP A 100 47.62 -5.36 54.04
C ASP A 100 46.27 -5.75 53.45
N ASN A 101 45.82 -6.99 53.69
CA ASN A 101 44.47 -7.44 53.31
C ASN A 101 43.37 -6.62 53.99
N TYR A 102 43.50 -6.34 55.29
CA TYR A 102 42.52 -5.50 55.99
C TYR A 102 42.56 -4.05 55.51
N ARG A 103 43.72 -3.52 55.15
CA ARG A 103 43.89 -2.19 54.58
C ARG A 103 43.22 -2.08 53.21
N HIS A 104 43.36 -3.09 52.36
CA HIS A 104 42.67 -3.16 51.07
C HIS A 104 41.15 -3.21 51.24
N LYS A 105 40.65 -4.12 52.09
CA LYS A 105 39.21 -4.24 52.38
C LYS A 105 38.62 -2.95 52.94
N LYS A 106 39.36 -2.26 53.83
CA LYS A 106 38.96 -0.94 54.34
C LYS A 106 38.89 0.09 53.22
N GLN A 107 39.88 0.13 52.33
CA GLN A 107 39.89 1.07 51.22
C GLN A 107 38.74 0.83 50.23
N GLU A 108 38.40 -0.43 49.94
CA GLU A 108 37.22 -0.79 49.15
C GLU A 108 35.91 -0.37 49.82
N ALA A 109 35.79 -0.60 51.13
CA ALA A 109 34.62 -0.19 51.89
C ALA A 109 34.44 1.34 51.89
N VAL A 110 35.53 2.09 52.03
CA VAL A 110 35.51 3.57 51.95
C VAL A 110 35.11 4.04 50.56
N LYS A 111 35.65 3.46 49.48
CA LYS A 111 35.24 3.79 48.10
C LYS A 111 33.74 3.55 47.90
N ARG A 112 33.25 2.39 48.32
CA ARG A 112 31.82 2.05 48.23
C ARG A 112 30.95 3.00 49.06
N GLN A 113 31.41 3.41 50.24
CA GLN A 113 30.73 4.40 51.07
C GLN A 113 30.65 5.75 50.35
N THR A 114 31.73 6.22 49.74
CA THR A 114 31.73 7.50 49.00
C THR A 114 30.82 7.45 47.78
N GLU A 115 30.77 6.33 47.05
CA GLU A 115 29.84 6.14 45.93
C GLU A 115 28.38 6.20 46.40
N LEU A 116 28.05 5.51 47.50
CA LEU A 116 26.71 5.53 48.08
C LEU A 116 26.33 6.92 48.61
N GLN A 117 27.28 7.67 49.21
CA GLN A 117 27.04 9.05 49.64
C GLN A 117 26.75 9.98 48.45
N ILE A 118 27.46 9.83 47.32
CA ILE A 118 27.18 10.60 46.10
C ILE A 118 25.80 10.24 45.54
N GLN A 119 25.43 8.95 45.54
CA GLN A 119 24.10 8.52 45.13
C GLN A 119 23.00 9.10 46.03
N LEU A 120 23.21 9.09 47.34
CA LEU A 120 22.28 9.63 48.33
C LEU A 120 22.14 11.15 48.16
N GLN A 121 23.25 11.88 48.00
CA GLN A 121 23.25 13.32 47.73
C GLN A 121 22.53 13.67 46.41
N ASN A 122 22.68 12.85 45.36
CA ASN A 122 21.95 13.03 44.10
C ASN A 122 20.44 12.78 44.25
N LEU A 123 20.05 11.81 45.08
CA LEU A 123 18.65 11.53 45.37
C LEU A 123 18.02 12.60 46.26
N GLU A 124 18.74 13.09 47.28
CA GLU A 124 18.33 14.20 48.12
C GLU A 124 18.24 15.51 47.34
N GLY A 125 19.18 15.77 46.41
CA GLY A 125 19.13 16.90 45.47
C GLY A 125 17.97 16.81 44.47
N GLY A 126 17.53 15.61 44.12
CA GLY A 126 16.34 15.37 43.29
C GLY A 126 15.01 15.47 44.05
N SER A 127 15.03 15.35 45.38
CA SER A 127 13.82 15.33 46.21
C SER A 127 13.47 16.69 46.83
N GLN A 128 14.30 17.72 46.63
CA GLN A 128 14.10 19.07 47.20
C GLN A 128 13.59 20.14 46.20
N SER A 129 13.12 19.79 45.01
CA SER A 129 12.37 20.75 44.18
C SER A 129 10.88 20.68 44.48
N THR A 130 10.44 21.56 45.37
CA THR A 130 9.05 21.89 45.68
C THR A 130 8.26 22.32 44.45
N ASP A 131 7.01 21.83 44.35
CA ASP A 131 5.81 22.14 43.52
C ASP A 131 5.85 23.12 42.32
N THR A 132 6.76 24.08 42.24
CA THR A 132 6.83 25.09 41.16
C THR A 132 7.38 24.54 39.84
N THR A 133 8.28 23.55 39.88
CA THR A 133 8.86 22.94 38.68
C THR A 133 7.89 22.00 37.99
N THR A 134 7.10 21.23 38.75
CA THR A 134 6.04 20.37 38.23
C THR A 134 4.90 21.17 37.61
N GLU A 135 4.46 22.26 38.25
CA GLU A 135 3.49 23.19 37.65
C GLU A 135 4.04 23.86 36.38
N ARG A 136 5.32 24.25 36.38
CA ARG A 136 5.98 24.80 35.18
C ARG A 136 6.08 23.77 34.05
N ILE A 137 6.36 22.51 34.36
CA ILE A 137 6.36 21.42 33.37
C ILE A 137 4.95 21.20 32.83
N GLN A 138 3.93 21.21 33.67
CA GLN A 138 2.55 21.03 33.23
C GLN A 138 2.07 22.19 32.33
N THR A 139 2.41 23.43 32.67
CA THR A 139 2.10 24.59 31.82
C THR A 139 2.84 24.57 30.49
N LEU A 140 4.10 24.11 30.49
CA LEU A 140 4.87 23.91 29.25
C LEU A 140 4.29 22.79 28.38
N LYS A 141 3.84 21.68 28.98
CA LYS A 141 3.12 20.61 28.28
C LYS A 141 1.82 21.11 27.66
N ASN A 142 0.98 21.79 28.43
CA ASN A 142 -0.26 22.37 27.91
C ASN A 142 0.00 23.38 26.78
N ARG A 143 1.10 24.14 26.84
CA ARG A 143 1.52 25.03 25.74
C ARG A 143 1.97 24.27 24.50
N LEU A 144 2.70 23.16 24.68
CA LEU A 144 3.13 22.29 23.60
C LEU A 144 1.92 21.64 22.92
N ASP A 145 1.01 21.06 23.69
CA ASP A 145 -0.21 20.42 23.17
C ASP A 145 -1.07 21.44 22.41
N ASN A 146 -1.24 22.66 22.95
CA ASN A 146 -1.93 23.75 22.24
C ASN A 146 -1.21 24.14 20.94
N ALA A 147 0.12 24.13 20.92
CA ALA A 147 0.89 24.39 19.70
C ALA A 147 0.74 23.25 18.67
N GLU A 148 0.69 22.00 19.12
CA GLU A 148 0.44 20.84 18.26
C GLU A 148 -0.97 20.84 17.68
N ILE A 149 -2.00 21.16 18.48
CA ILE A 149 -3.38 21.31 18.01
C ILE A 149 -3.43 22.38 16.91
N LYS A 150 -2.86 23.58 17.16
CA LYS A 150 -2.79 24.65 16.15
C LYS A 150 -2.00 24.25 14.91
N ASN A 151 -0.91 23.49 15.06
CA ASN A 151 -0.13 22.98 13.93
C ASN A 151 -0.95 21.99 13.09
N ASN A 152 -1.68 21.08 13.74
CA ASN A 152 -2.55 20.11 13.09
C ASN A 152 -3.73 20.78 12.38
N GLU A 153 -4.36 21.79 13.01
CA GLU A 153 -5.38 22.63 12.38
C GLU A 153 -4.82 23.36 11.15
N THR A 154 -3.64 23.96 11.26
CA THR A 154 -2.97 24.65 10.14
C THR A 154 -2.67 23.68 9.00
N LYS A 155 -2.20 22.47 9.30
CA LYS A 155 -1.99 21.40 8.29
C LYS A 155 -3.31 20.98 7.65
N HIS A 156 -4.39 20.89 8.41
CA HIS A 156 -5.71 20.56 7.89
C HIS A 156 -6.24 21.68 6.96
N LEU A 157 -6.13 22.95 7.38
CA LEU A 157 -6.44 24.11 6.56
C LEU A 157 -5.62 24.14 5.27
N LEU A 158 -4.31 23.87 5.34
CA LEU A 158 -3.45 23.79 4.15
C LEU A 158 -3.93 22.71 3.18
N LYS A 159 -4.34 21.54 3.67
CA LYS A 159 -4.92 20.47 2.83
C LYS A 159 -6.20 20.93 2.14
N ILE A 160 -7.09 21.64 2.86
CA ILE A 160 -8.32 22.19 2.30
C ILE A 160 -8.00 23.24 1.22
N TYR A 161 -7.10 24.19 1.49
CA TYR A 161 -6.69 25.18 0.51
C TYR A 161 -6.07 24.55 -0.74
N ASN A 162 -5.22 23.54 -0.58
CA ASN A 162 -4.67 22.79 -1.71
C ASN A 162 -5.77 22.10 -2.53
N ALA A 163 -6.80 21.54 -1.88
CA ALA A 163 -7.94 20.96 -2.57
C ALA A 163 -8.76 22.02 -3.33
N ILE A 164 -8.98 23.19 -2.74
CA ILE A 164 -9.66 24.32 -3.41
C ILE A 164 -8.86 24.79 -4.63
N ILE A 165 -7.55 24.98 -4.48
CA ILE A 165 -6.65 25.36 -5.59
C ILE A 165 -6.71 24.33 -6.71
N TYR A 166 -6.67 23.04 -6.38
CA TYR A 166 -6.79 21.96 -7.36
C TYR A 166 -8.12 22.03 -8.13
N GLN A 167 -9.24 22.28 -7.43
CA GLN A 167 -10.54 22.44 -8.09
C GLN A 167 -10.57 23.67 -9.01
N PHE A 168 -10.00 24.81 -8.59
CA PHE A 168 -9.90 25.99 -9.44
C PHE A 168 -9.00 25.77 -10.67
N GLN A 169 -7.89 25.05 -10.53
CA GLN A 169 -7.05 24.68 -11.68
C GLN A 169 -7.80 23.78 -12.66
N ARG A 170 -8.56 22.80 -12.14
CA ARG A 170 -9.40 21.92 -12.97
C ARG A 170 -10.50 22.69 -13.70
N GLN A 171 -11.20 23.58 -13.00
CA GLN A 171 -12.20 24.47 -13.60
C GLN A 171 -11.56 25.37 -14.66
N LYS A 172 -10.42 26.00 -14.37
CA LYS A 172 -9.68 26.84 -15.33
C LYS A 172 -9.37 26.08 -16.62
N MET A 173 -8.93 24.82 -16.53
CA MET A 173 -8.68 24.01 -17.73
C MET A 173 -9.96 23.76 -18.55
N GLN A 174 -11.10 23.51 -17.89
CA GLN A 174 -12.39 23.34 -18.58
C GLN A 174 -12.86 24.63 -19.25
N TRP A 175 -12.78 25.76 -18.54
CA TRP A 175 -13.15 27.07 -19.07
C TRP A 175 -12.27 27.49 -20.25
N ASN A 176 -10.96 27.26 -20.18
CA ASN A 176 -10.05 27.55 -21.29
C ASN A 176 -10.45 26.79 -22.55
N ARG A 177 -10.79 25.50 -22.44
CA ARG A 177 -11.26 24.71 -23.58
C ARG A 177 -12.56 25.27 -24.18
N LEU A 178 -13.50 25.68 -23.34
CA LEU A 178 -14.75 26.29 -23.80
C LEU A 178 -14.51 27.63 -24.50
N ILE A 179 -13.62 28.47 -23.93
CA ILE A 179 -13.24 29.76 -24.51
C ILE A 179 -12.57 29.56 -25.88
N GLU A 180 -11.64 28.60 -26.00
CA GLU A 180 -10.99 28.29 -27.28
C GLU A 180 -11.99 27.77 -28.32
N ALA A 181 -12.94 26.92 -27.92
CA ALA A 181 -13.99 26.44 -28.81
C ALA A 181 -14.87 27.60 -29.31
N GLN A 182 -15.30 28.50 -28.42
CA GLN A 182 -16.07 29.68 -28.80
C GLN A 182 -15.28 30.66 -29.67
N LYS A 183 -13.98 30.85 -29.41
CA LYS A 183 -13.11 31.66 -30.27
C LYS A 183 -13.07 31.11 -31.70
N LYS A 184 -12.89 29.79 -31.85
CA LYS A 184 -12.91 29.12 -33.16
C LYS A 184 -14.26 29.28 -33.86
N GLU A 185 -15.35 29.16 -33.13
CA GLU A 185 -16.69 29.36 -33.68
C GLU A 185 -16.91 30.81 -34.16
N ILE A 186 -16.45 31.80 -33.39
CA ILE A 186 -16.50 33.21 -33.79
C ILE A 186 -15.66 33.45 -35.05
N GLU A 187 -14.46 32.89 -35.13
CA GLU A 187 -13.61 33.00 -36.32
C GLU A 187 -14.22 32.34 -37.55
N GLN A 188 -14.90 31.21 -37.39
CA GLN A 188 -15.66 30.59 -38.46
C GLN A 188 -16.80 31.49 -38.92
N LYS A 189 -17.64 31.98 -37.99
CA LYS A 189 -18.75 32.90 -38.31
C LYS A 189 -18.28 34.18 -38.98
N LYS A 190 -17.12 34.72 -38.60
CA LYS A 190 -16.53 35.88 -39.26
C LYS A 190 -16.12 35.59 -40.71
N ARG A 191 -15.59 34.40 -40.99
CA ARG A 191 -15.29 33.96 -42.37
C ARG A 191 -16.58 33.79 -43.17
N ASP A 192 -17.58 33.12 -42.61
CA ASP A 192 -18.88 32.92 -43.26
C ASP A 192 -19.56 34.26 -43.59
N LEU A 193 -19.46 35.26 -42.69
CA LEU A 193 -19.96 36.62 -42.95
C LEU A 193 -19.20 37.31 -44.08
N ALA A 194 -17.87 37.18 -44.13
CA ALA A 194 -17.07 37.77 -45.20
C ALA A 194 -17.40 37.14 -46.56
N ASP A 195 -17.62 35.82 -46.60
CA ASP A 195 -18.03 35.11 -47.82
C ASP A 195 -19.44 35.54 -48.27
N LEU A 196 -20.38 35.70 -47.32
CA LEU A 196 -21.72 36.22 -47.62
C LEU A 196 -21.69 37.66 -48.13
N GLU A 197 -20.82 38.52 -47.58
CA GLU A 197 -20.62 39.88 -48.09
C GLU A 197 -20.08 39.89 -49.52
N LEU A 198 -19.15 38.99 -49.83
CA LEU A 198 -18.63 38.83 -51.19
C LEU A 198 -19.74 38.39 -52.16
N ILE A 199 -20.49 37.36 -51.79
CA ILE A 199 -21.65 36.87 -52.59
C ILE A 199 -22.68 37.99 -52.77
N ALA A 200 -22.95 38.79 -51.75
CA ALA A 200 -23.88 39.91 -51.84
C ALA A 200 -23.39 40.98 -52.84
N ARG A 201 -22.09 41.32 -52.80
CA ARG A 201 -21.48 42.26 -53.77
C ARG A 201 -21.55 41.71 -55.19
N ASP A 202 -21.21 40.44 -55.39
CA ASP A 202 -21.28 39.79 -56.70
C ASP A 202 -22.71 39.71 -57.23
N SER A 203 -23.68 39.43 -56.35
CA SER A 203 -25.10 39.40 -56.69
C SER A 203 -25.60 40.79 -57.12
N VAL A 204 -25.22 41.85 -56.41
CA VAL A 204 -25.54 43.23 -56.79
C VAL A 204 -24.88 43.60 -58.12
N HIS A 205 -23.62 43.21 -58.33
CA HIS A 205 -22.91 43.42 -59.59
C HIS A 205 -23.63 42.72 -60.76
N SER A 206 -23.95 41.43 -60.61
CA SER A 206 -24.67 40.65 -61.61
C SER A 206 -26.05 41.22 -61.90
N MET A 207 -26.79 41.69 -60.88
CA MET A 207 -28.07 42.36 -61.06
C MET A 207 -27.93 43.66 -61.85
N ASN A 208 -26.93 44.48 -61.52
CA ASN A 208 -26.67 45.73 -62.23
C ASN A 208 -26.24 45.49 -63.68
N ALA A 209 -25.41 44.49 -63.93
CA ALA A 209 -24.99 44.07 -65.27
C ALA A 209 -26.22 43.62 -66.10
N ALA A 210 -27.05 42.73 -65.56
CA ALA A 210 -28.27 42.28 -66.23
C ALA A 210 -29.25 43.43 -66.50
N LYS A 211 -29.42 44.35 -65.55
CA LYS A 211 -30.26 45.55 -65.72
C LYS A 211 -29.74 46.47 -66.82
N LEU A 212 -28.42 46.67 -66.89
CA LEU A 212 -27.78 47.46 -67.94
C LEU A 212 -27.97 46.82 -69.31
N GLU A 213 -27.73 45.50 -69.43
CA GLU A 213 -27.95 44.75 -70.67
C GLU A 213 -29.42 44.80 -71.12
N TYR A 214 -30.35 44.63 -70.19
CA TYR A 214 -31.78 44.76 -70.46
C TYR A 214 -32.12 46.15 -71.02
N ASN A 215 -31.66 47.22 -70.38
CA ASN A 215 -31.88 48.59 -70.84
C ASN A 215 -31.27 48.83 -72.23
N ASN A 216 -30.06 48.33 -72.47
CA ASN A 216 -29.39 48.42 -73.77
C ASN A 216 -30.17 47.68 -74.86
N LEU A 217 -30.68 46.48 -74.57
CA LEU A 217 -31.50 45.70 -75.49
C LEU A 217 -32.85 46.39 -75.76
N GLN A 218 -33.47 46.95 -74.73
CA GLN A 218 -34.70 47.72 -74.85
C GLN A 218 -34.50 48.95 -75.75
N ALA A 219 -33.40 49.70 -75.57
CA ALA A 219 -33.06 50.83 -76.43
C ALA A 219 -32.80 50.40 -77.88
N LYS A 220 -32.05 49.32 -78.10
CA LYS A 220 -31.78 48.76 -79.44
C LYS A 220 -33.06 48.31 -80.14
N THR A 221 -33.96 47.63 -79.43
CA THR A 221 -35.23 47.17 -80.00
C THR A 221 -36.17 48.33 -80.30
N ALA A 222 -36.22 49.36 -79.46
CA ALA A 222 -36.97 50.59 -79.73
C ALA A 222 -36.44 51.31 -80.98
N ALA A 223 -35.12 51.51 -81.09
CA ALA A 223 -34.50 52.13 -82.27
C ALA A 223 -34.73 51.31 -83.55
N ALA A 224 -34.67 49.98 -83.47
CA ALA A 224 -34.98 49.10 -84.60
C ALA A 224 -36.44 49.21 -85.04
N ARG A 225 -37.38 49.32 -84.08
CA ARG A 225 -38.80 49.57 -84.37
C ARG A 225 -39.01 50.93 -85.04
N GLU A 226 -38.38 51.98 -84.52
CA GLU A 226 -38.47 53.31 -85.11
C GLU A 226 -37.90 53.34 -86.54
N LYS A 227 -36.73 52.74 -86.75
CA LYS A 227 -36.14 52.61 -88.09
C LYS A 227 -37.06 51.85 -89.06
N ARG A 228 -37.69 50.77 -88.60
CA ARG A 228 -38.67 50.02 -89.39
C ARG A 228 -39.91 50.87 -89.70
N GLU A 229 -40.40 51.63 -88.73
CA GLU A 229 -41.54 52.53 -88.92
C GLU A 229 -41.21 53.64 -89.93
N GLN A 230 -40.03 54.26 -89.83
CA GLN A 230 -39.55 55.24 -90.79
C GLN A 230 -39.42 54.63 -92.19
N GLN A 231 -38.89 53.41 -92.32
CA GLN A 231 -38.81 52.70 -93.60
C GLN A 231 -40.20 52.38 -94.17
N LEU A 232 -41.14 51.97 -93.33
CA LEU A 232 -42.53 51.73 -93.76
C LEU A 232 -43.18 53.04 -94.20
N LYS A 233 -43.04 54.13 -93.44
CA LYS A 233 -43.53 55.46 -93.79
C LYS A 233 -42.95 55.95 -95.13
N ALA A 234 -41.63 55.78 -95.33
CA ALA A 234 -40.97 56.12 -96.58
C ALA A 234 -41.50 55.29 -97.75
N LYS A 235 -41.67 53.97 -97.57
CA LYS A 235 -42.27 53.09 -98.60
C LYS A 235 -43.72 53.43 -98.90
N THR A 236 -44.52 53.76 -97.89
CA THR A 236 -45.92 54.18 -98.09
C THR A 236 -45.98 55.53 -98.81
N ALA A 237 -45.12 56.48 -98.47
CA ALA A 237 -45.03 57.77 -99.16
C ALA A 237 -44.56 57.60 -100.61
N GLN A 238 -43.58 56.72 -100.85
CA GLN A 238 -43.12 56.37 -102.20
C GLN A 238 -44.24 55.69 -102.99
N TYR A 239 -44.98 54.76 -102.40
CA TYR A 239 -46.14 54.14 -103.05
C TYR A 239 -47.23 55.16 -103.37
N GLN A 240 -47.53 56.09 -102.46
CA GLN A 240 -48.48 57.18 -102.72
C GLN A 240 -48.01 58.12 -103.83
N ALA A 241 -46.71 58.46 -103.86
CA ALA A 241 -46.11 59.26 -104.92
C ALA A 241 -46.16 58.54 -106.28
N ASN A 242 -45.84 57.24 -106.30
CA ASN A 242 -45.95 56.39 -107.49
C ASN A 242 -47.40 56.24 -107.95
N LEU A 243 -48.36 56.10 -107.03
CA LEU A 243 -49.79 56.07 -107.36
C LEU A 243 -50.24 57.41 -107.93
N HIS A 244 -49.76 58.52 -107.39
CA HIS A 244 -50.03 59.86 -107.92
C HIS A 244 -49.40 60.05 -109.31
N GLN A 245 -48.18 59.53 -109.55
CA GLN A 245 -47.56 59.48 -110.88
C GLN A 245 -48.34 58.57 -111.83
N LEU A 246 -48.77 57.39 -111.38
CA LEU A 246 -49.58 56.48 -112.19
C LEU A 246 -50.92 57.12 -112.53
N ILE A 247 -51.59 57.86 -111.64
CA ILE A 247 -52.81 58.60 -111.99
C ILE A 247 -52.53 59.72 -113.02
N MET A 248 -51.34 60.33 -112.98
CA MET A 248 -50.89 61.28 -114.00
C MET A 248 -50.50 60.60 -115.33
N GLU A 249 -49.96 59.37 -115.30
CA GLU A 249 -49.56 58.58 -116.48
C GLU A 249 -50.74 57.80 -117.09
N ASP A 250 -51.72 57.38 -116.29
CA ASP A 250 -53.00 56.77 -116.70
C ASP A 250 -53.98 57.82 -117.28
N SER A 251 -53.59 59.10 -117.22
CA SER A 251 -54.16 60.16 -118.07
C SER A 251 -53.58 60.17 -119.50
N ASN A 252 -52.51 59.39 -119.78
CA ASN A 252 -51.78 59.44 -121.05
C ASN A 252 -51.46 58.09 -121.73
N ASP A 253 -51.66 56.91 -121.14
CA ASP A 253 -51.37 55.67 -121.88
C ASP A 253 -52.14 54.42 -121.41
N ALA A 254 -53.40 54.34 -121.83
CA ALA A 254 -54.19 53.11 -121.76
C ALA A 254 -53.99 52.28 -123.04
N ARG A 255 -53.06 51.31 -123.05
CA ARG A 255 -53.07 50.10 -123.89
C ARG A 255 -51.81 49.25 -123.65
N GLN A 256 -51.95 48.11 -122.97
CA GLN A 256 -51.64 46.78 -123.55
C GLN A 256 -51.79 45.63 -122.53
N ALA A 257 -52.25 44.50 -123.06
CA ALA A 257 -52.76 43.32 -122.39
C ALA A 257 -51.68 42.29 -121.98
N LYS A 258 -51.95 41.58 -120.87
CA LYS A 258 -51.86 40.11 -120.59
C LYS A 258 -51.16 39.20 -121.63
N PRO A 259 -50.52 38.04 -121.29
CA PRO A 259 -51.24 36.93 -120.59
C PRO A 259 -50.46 35.80 -119.83
N GLN A 260 -51.21 35.10 -118.97
CA GLN A 260 -51.35 33.63 -118.73
C GLN A 260 -50.24 32.66 -118.26
N GLN A 261 -50.76 31.59 -117.62
CA GLN A 261 -50.37 30.15 -117.57
C GLN A 261 -49.89 29.66 -116.18
N SER A 262 -50.22 28.47 -115.67
CA SER A 262 -51.14 27.39 -116.06
C SER A 262 -51.34 26.43 -114.87
N LEU A 263 -52.55 25.89 -114.73
CA LEU A 263 -52.84 24.68 -113.96
C LEU A 263 -52.29 23.44 -114.69
N ASN A 264 -51.49 22.62 -114.00
CA ASN A 264 -51.52 21.13 -114.00
C ASN A 264 -50.19 20.52 -113.58
N SER A 265 -50.22 19.62 -112.60
CA SER A 265 -49.74 18.23 -112.78
C SER A 265 -49.83 17.47 -111.45
N GLN A 266 -50.88 16.64 -111.34
CA GLN A 266 -50.88 15.49 -110.46
C GLN A 266 -49.90 14.45 -111.00
N ALA A 267 -48.80 14.21 -110.31
CA ALA A 267 -48.06 12.94 -110.29
C ALA A 267 -46.94 13.02 -109.25
N SER A 268 -47.10 12.35 -108.10
CA SER A 268 -46.03 11.84 -107.21
C SER A 268 -46.44 11.87 -105.72
N VAL A 269 -47.41 11.04 -105.33
CA VAL A 269 -47.70 10.79 -103.91
C VAL A 269 -46.85 9.62 -103.37
N VAL A 270 -46.37 8.71 -104.22
CA VAL A 270 -45.64 7.50 -103.77
C VAL A 270 -44.11 7.68 -103.77
N ARG A 271 -43.52 8.41 -104.74
CA ARG A 271 -42.07 8.76 -104.69
C ARG A 271 -41.74 9.76 -103.58
N ASN A 272 -42.68 10.63 -103.21
CA ASN A 272 -42.50 11.56 -102.10
C ASN A 272 -42.47 10.87 -100.73
N ARG A 273 -43.13 9.71 -100.55
CA ARG A 273 -43.20 9.05 -99.24
C ARG A 273 -41.89 8.35 -98.84
N ASN A 274 -41.21 7.70 -99.79
CA ASN A 274 -39.89 7.09 -99.55
C ASN A 274 -38.76 8.13 -99.45
N ASN A 275 -38.81 9.21 -100.24
CA ASN A 275 -37.88 10.33 -100.09
C ASN A 275 -38.11 11.09 -98.78
N ARG A 276 -39.36 11.23 -98.32
CA ARG A 276 -39.71 11.81 -97.01
C ARG A 276 -39.25 10.93 -95.86
N ALA A 277 -39.43 9.62 -95.93
CA ALA A 277 -38.91 8.70 -94.90
C ALA A 277 -37.38 8.66 -94.81
N GLN A 278 -36.66 8.77 -95.93
CA GLN A 278 -35.19 8.92 -95.90
C GLN A 278 -34.75 10.30 -95.42
N LYS A 279 -35.49 11.35 -95.75
CA LYS A 279 -35.25 12.71 -95.25
C LYS A 279 -35.51 12.79 -93.75
N ASP A 280 -36.61 12.23 -93.26
CA ASP A 280 -36.95 12.15 -91.84
C ASP A 280 -35.90 11.36 -91.05
N LYS A 281 -35.33 10.26 -91.60
CA LYS A 281 -34.21 9.55 -90.97
C LYS A 281 -32.91 10.37 -90.95
N LYS A 282 -32.65 11.18 -91.97
CA LYS A 282 -31.49 12.09 -92.00
C LYS A 282 -31.69 13.27 -91.05
N ASP A 283 -32.90 13.80 -90.98
CA ASP A 283 -33.30 14.90 -90.09
C ASP A 283 -33.29 14.43 -88.62
N GLU A 284 -33.69 13.19 -88.34
CA GLU A 284 -33.58 12.60 -86.99
C GLU A 284 -32.12 12.40 -86.58
N LYS A 285 -31.26 11.92 -87.49
CA LYS A 285 -29.81 11.87 -87.25
C LYS A 285 -29.25 13.27 -87.00
N PHE A 286 -29.67 14.27 -87.77
CA PHE A 286 -29.27 15.65 -87.58
C PHE A 286 -29.70 16.18 -86.22
N ARG A 287 -30.95 15.92 -85.79
CA ARG A 287 -31.45 16.26 -84.45
C ARG A 287 -30.64 15.60 -83.34
N THR A 288 -30.31 14.32 -83.46
CA THR A 288 -29.49 13.62 -82.45
C THR A 288 -28.07 14.18 -82.37
N VAL A 289 -27.45 14.48 -83.52
CA VAL A 289 -26.10 15.06 -83.56
C VAL A 289 -26.12 16.51 -83.06
N SER A 290 -27.14 17.31 -83.41
CA SER A 290 -27.33 18.66 -82.88
C SER A 290 -27.57 18.65 -81.38
N SER A 291 -28.37 17.73 -80.85
CA SER A 291 -28.58 17.58 -79.41
C SER A 291 -27.27 17.19 -78.69
N LYS A 292 -26.46 16.29 -79.26
CA LYS A 292 -25.13 15.98 -78.71
C LYS A 292 -24.14 17.14 -78.82
N TYR A 293 -24.23 17.94 -79.87
CA TYR A 293 -23.43 19.14 -80.01
C TYR A 293 -23.84 20.21 -78.99
N GLU A 294 -25.13 20.42 -78.77
CA GLU A 294 -25.66 21.31 -77.73
C GLU A 294 -25.23 20.85 -76.32
N GLU A 295 -25.30 19.55 -76.02
CA GLU A 295 -24.77 18.98 -74.76
C GLU A 295 -23.28 19.27 -74.58
N ILE A 296 -22.47 19.16 -75.63
CA ILE A 296 -21.03 19.46 -75.60
C ILE A 296 -20.81 20.96 -75.38
N VAL A 297 -21.50 21.82 -76.12
CA VAL A 297 -21.40 23.28 -75.98
C VAL A 297 -21.86 23.74 -74.60
N GLU A 298 -22.92 23.15 -74.04
CA GLU A 298 -23.40 23.43 -72.69
C GLU A 298 -22.37 23.00 -71.64
N TYR A 299 -21.74 21.84 -71.81
CA TYR A 299 -20.75 21.32 -70.87
C TYR A 299 -19.41 22.09 -70.88
N PHE A 300 -18.92 22.47 -72.06
CA PHE A 300 -17.62 23.16 -72.21
C PHE A 300 -17.76 24.69 -72.28
N GLY A 301 -18.97 25.22 -72.47
CA GLY A 301 -19.22 26.65 -72.67
C GLY A 301 -18.73 27.22 -74.01
N THR A 302 -18.22 26.36 -74.90
CA THR A 302 -17.67 26.71 -76.22
C THR A 302 -17.92 25.56 -77.20
N GLY A 303 -18.21 25.89 -78.47
CA GLY A 303 -18.32 24.94 -79.58
C GLY A 303 -17.06 24.83 -80.43
N ASP A 304 -15.99 25.52 -80.04
CA ASP A 304 -14.71 25.49 -80.74
C ASP A 304 -13.91 24.23 -80.33
N PRO A 305 -13.66 23.29 -81.27
CA PRO A 305 -12.93 22.06 -80.98
C PRO A 305 -11.54 22.30 -80.38
N ASP A 306 -10.82 23.34 -80.83
CA ASP A 306 -9.46 23.62 -80.37
C ASP A 306 -9.45 24.09 -78.90
N ALA A 307 -10.46 24.85 -78.48
CA ALA A 307 -10.64 25.26 -77.09
C ALA A 307 -10.96 24.07 -76.16
N ILE A 308 -11.76 23.11 -76.64
CA ILE A 308 -12.07 21.88 -75.90
C ILE A 308 -10.82 21.00 -75.75
N VAL A 309 -10.03 20.84 -76.81
CA VAL A 309 -8.75 20.10 -76.76
C VAL A 309 -7.81 20.74 -75.75
N LYS A 310 -7.66 22.08 -75.79
CA LYS A 310 -6.83 22.82 -74.84
C LYS A 310 -7.32 22.65 -73.40
N PHE A 311 -8.63 22.64 -73.15
CA PHE A 311 -9.18 22.37 -71.82
C PHE A 311 -8.77 20.98 -71.29
N PHE A 312 -8.82 19.95 -72.14
CA PHE A 312 -8.38 18.60 -71.76
C PHE A 312 -6.86 18.53 -71.52
N GLU A 313 -6.06 19.23 -72.32
CA GLU A 313 -4.61 19.34 -72.13
C GLU A 313 -4.26 20.05 -70.82
N ASP A 314 -4.89 21.20 -70.54
CA ASP A 314 -4.70 21.96 -69.30
C ASP A 314 -5.12 21.14 -68.07
N ARG A 315 -6.24 20.40 -68.17
CA ARG A 315 -6.68 19.49 -67.11
C ARG A 315 -5.73 18.33 -66.92
N ARG A 316 -5.18 17.77 -68.02
CA ARG A 316 -4.19 16.69 -67.96
C ARG A 316 -2.87 17.17 -67.35
N ASN A 317 -2.43 18.37 -67.71
CA ASN A 317 -1.23 19.02 -67.16
C ASN A 317 -1.40 19.34 -65.66
N THR A 318 -2.58 19.83 -65.27
CA THR A 318 -2.93 20.08 -63.86
C THR A 318 -2.96 18.77 -63.07
N SER A 319 -3.58 17.73 -63.62
CA SER A 319 -3.61 16.40 -63.01
C SER A 319 -2.21 15.81 -62.84
N ALA A 320 -1.34 15.96 -63.84
CA ALA A 320 0.04 15.50 -63.77
C ALA A 320 0.84 16.26 -62.69
N THR A 321 0.66 17.59 -62.61
CA THR A 321 1.31 18.43 -61.61
C THR A 321 0.87 18.07 -60.19
N LEU A 322 -0.43 17.87 -59.96
CA LEU A 322 -0.96 17.43 -58.67
C LEU A 322 -0.47 16.03 -58.28
N THR A 323 -0.39 15.11 -59.24
CA THR A 323 0.13 13.76 -58.99
C THR A 323 1.59 13.82 -58.55
N LYS A 324 2.40 14.64 -59.22
CA LYS A 324 3.80 14.88 -58.84
C LYS A 324 3.92 15.49 -57.44
N GLN A 325 3.11 16.51 -57.11
CA GLN A 325 3.10 17.10 -55.77
C GLN A 325 2.71 16.09 -54.68
N ILE A 326 1.77 15.18 -54.96
CA ILE A 326 1.39 14.11 -54.03
C ILE A 326 2.55 13.14 -53.82
N GLU A 327 3.28 12.78 -54.88
CA GLU A 327 4.46 11.91 -54.80
C GLU A 327 5.59 12.57 -53.99
N ASP A 328 5.88 13.85 -54.26
CA ASP A 328 6.88 14.64 -53.52
C ASP A 328 6.52 14.72 -52.03
N LEU A 329 5.25 14.99 -51.70
CA LEU A 329 4.79 15.03 -50.30
C LEU A 329 4.88 13.67 -49.61
N LYS A 330 4.61 12.57 -50.32
CA LYS A 330 4.78 11.21 -49.78
C LYS A 330 6.25 10.93 -49.47
N ALA A 331 7.16 11.30 -50.38
CA ALA A 331 8.60 11.13 -50.16
C ALA A 331 9.09 11.93 -48.94
N VAL A 332 8.63 13.18 -48.77
CA VAL A 332 8.95 14.01 -47.60
C VAL A 332 8.39 13.40 -46.31
N ASN A 333 7.15 12.88 -46.34
CA ASN A 333 6.55 12.25 -45.17
C ASN A 333 7.27 10.96 -44.76
N ASP A 334 7.73 10.17 -45.73
CA ASP A 334 8.54 8.97 -45.48
C ASP A 334 9.90 9.33 -44.90
N GLN A 335 10.53 10.40 -45.39
CA GLN A 335 11.80 10.91 -44.85
C GLN A 335 11.63 11.40 -43.40
N LEU A 336 10.61 12.22 -43.12
CA LEU A 336 10.30 12.69 -41.76
C LEU A 336 10.00 11.51 -40.83
N SER A 337 9.28 10.49 -41.30
CA SER A 337 8.99 9.28 -40.51
C SER A 337 10.28 8.52 -40.16
N LYS A 338 11.23 8.43 -41.09
CA LYS A 338 12.56 7.84 -40.83
C LYS A 338 13.37 8.68 -39.83
N GLU A 339 13.36 10.01 -39.96
CA GLU A 339 14.05 10.91 -39.02
C GLU A 339 13.47 10.81 -37.61
N VAL A 340 12.14 10.75 -37.47
CA VAL A 340 11.48 10.52 -36.17
C VAL A 340 11.88 9.18 -35.57
N ALA A 341 11.93 8.11 -36.38
CA ALA A 341 12.36 6.80 -35.91
C ALA A 341 13.83 6.81 -35.45
N GLN A 342 14.72 7.45 -36.22
CA GLN A 342 16.12 7.62 -35.85
C GLN A 342 16.30 8.42 -34.56
N LYS A 343 15.58 9.54 -34.39
CA LYS A 343 15.63 10.35 -33.17
C LYS A 343 15.08 9.59 -31.96
N ARG A 344 14.04 8.77 -32.13
CA ARG A 344 13.53 7.88 -31.07
C ARG A 344 14.58 6.84 -30.67
N SER A 345 15.19 6.16 -31.64
CA SER A 345 16.28 5.21 -31.37
C SER A 345 17.46 5.89 -30.65
N ALA A 346 17.83 7.09 -31.07
CA ALA A 346 18.90 7.86 -30.42
C ALA A 346 18.55 8.30 -28.99
N ILE A 347 17.28 8.62 -28.71
CA ILE A 347 16.79 8.88 -27.35
C ILE A 347 16.87 7.61 -26.52
N ASP A 348 16.38 6.48 -27.05
CA ASP A 348 16.43 5.19 -26.36
C ASP A 348 17.89 4.81 -26.06
N GLU A 349 18.79 4.92 -27.04
CA GLU A 349 20.23 4.68 -26.87
C GLU A 349 20.88 5.64 -25.87
N ALA A 350 20.52 6.93 -25.86
CA ALA A 350 20.99 7.89 -24.87
C ALA A 350 20.48 7.58 -23.46
N GLU A 351 19.24 7.10 -23.34
CA GLU A 351 18.66 6.63 -22.07
C GLU A 351 19.34 5.35 -21.57
N TYR A 352 19.77 4.45 -22.47
CA TYR A 352 20.52 3.24 -22.14
C TYR A 352 22.02 3.49 -21.87
N THR A 353 22.64 4.49 -22.51
CA THR A 353 24.10 4.75 -22.42
C THR A 353 24.46 5.80 -21.37
N SER A 354 23.53 6.64 -20.93
CA SER A 354 23.75 7.59 -19.85
C SER A 354 24.08 6.84 -18.55
N HIS A 355 25.29 7.03 -18.02
CA HIS A 355 25.80 6.42 -16.78
C HIS A 355 25.04 6.79 -15.47
N LYS A 356 23.90 7.50 -15.56
CA LYS A 356 22.92 7.66 -14.46
C LYS A 356 21.62 6.89 -14.69
N GLY A 357 21.51 6.17 -15.79
CA GLY A 357 20.27 5.59 -16.34
C GLY A 357 20.16 4.09 -16.17
N VAL A 358 20.10 3.59 -14.94
CA VAL A 358 19.34 2.34 -14.73
C VAL A 358 17.86 2.73 -14.61
N GLY A 359 17.22 2.86 -15.78
CA GLY A 359 15.80 2.71 -16.03
C GLY A 359 14.82 3.48 -15.14
N GLY A 360 14.62 4.78 -15.38
CA GLY A 360 13.48 5.50 -14.79
C GLY A 360 12.13 4.83 -15.10
N ASN A 361 11.97 4.28 -16.30
CA ASN A 361 10.78 3.49 -16.65
C ASN A 361 10.72 2.12 -15.94
N ARG A 362 11.86 1.45 -15.76
CA ARG A 362 11.92 0.19 -15.01
C ARG A 362 11.63 0.41 -13.53
N LEU A 363 12.19 1.46 -12.94
CA LEU A 363 11.97 1.87 -11.57
C LEU A 363 10.52 2.33 -11.35
N LEU A 364 9.90 3.00 -12.32
CA LEU A 364 8.47 3.30 -12.30
C LEU A 364 7.61 2.04 -12.40
N GLN A 365 7.98 1.06 -13.22
CA GLN A 365 7.26 -0.21 -13.30
C GLN A 365 7.41 -1.05 -12.03
N GLU A 366 8.62 -1.13 -11.47
CA GLU A 366 8.89 -1.81 -10.20
C GLU A 366 8.18 -1.10 -9.03
N ALA A 367 8.20 0.24 -8.99
CA ALA A 367 7.46 1.02 -7.99
C ALA A 367 5.95 0.82 -8.12
N LYS A 368 5.39 0.77 -9.35
CA LYS A 368 3.97 0.44 -9.57
C LYS A 368 3.64 -0.97 -9.12
N LYS A 369 4.53 -1.94 -9.36
CA LYS A 369 4.34 -3.33 -8.94
C LYS A 369 4.36 -3.46 -7.43
N ILE A 370 5.28 -2.78 -6.75
CA ILE A 370 5.35 -2.73 -5.29
C ILE A 370 4.10 -2.07 -4.72
N LEU A 371 3.66 -0.94 -5.30
CA LEU A 371 2.46 -0.24 -4.86
C LEU A 371 1.20 -1.10 -5.01
N LEU A 372 1.06 -1.84 -6.10
CA LEU A 372 -0.04 -2.79 -6.28
C LEU A 372 0.00 -3.90 -5.23
N SER A 373 1.17 -4.52 -5.01
CA SER A 373 1.34 -5.58 -4.02
C SER A 373 1.02 -5.11 -2.59
N GLU A 374 1.46 -3.92 -2.19
CA GLU A 374 1.17 -3.37 -0.87
C GLU A 374 -0.31 -2.99 -0.71
N ASN A 375 -0.95 -2.53 -1.78
CA ASN A 375 -2.38 -2.23 -1.75
C ASN A 375 -3.24 -3.50 -1.64
N GLU A 376 -2.83 -4.61 -2.27
CA GLU A 376 -3.47 -5.92 -2.11
C GLU A 376 -3.34 -6.44 -0.67
N LYS A 377 -2.14 -6.35 -0.08
CA LYS A 377 -1.92 -6.70 1.34
C LYS A 377 -2.75 -5.85 2.28
N LEU A 378 -2.86 -4.55 2.01
CA LEU A 378 -3.70 -3.64 2.80
C LEU A 378 -5.17 -4.09 2.75
N GLN A 379 -5.70 -4.39 1.57
CA GLN A 379 -7.07 -4.88 1.42
C GLN A 379 -7.31 -6.22 2.12
N GLU A 380 -6.33 -7.12 2.10
CA GLU A 380 -6.41 -8.39 2.82
C GLU A 380 -6.43 -8.17 4.34
N ALA A 381 -5.54 -7.32 4.87
CA ALA A 381 -5.53 -6.93 6.28
C ALA A 381 -6.82 -6.22 6.72
N GLU A 382 -7.42 -5.39 5.86
CA GLU A 382 -8.72 -4.75 6.13
C GLU A 382 -9.85 -5.79 6.21
N LYS A 383 -9.85 -6.79 5.32
CA LYS A 383 -10.83 -7.89 5.37
C LYS A 383 -10.67 -8.72 6.64
N GLU A 384 -9.45 -9.07 7.02
CA GLU A 384 -9.17 -9.80 8.27
C GLU A 384 -9.59 -9.01 9.51
N LYS A 385 -9.33 -7.70 9.51
CA LYS A 385 -9.79 -6.79 10.57
C LYS A 385 -11.32 -6.79 10.68
N LEU A 386 -12.03 -6.64 9.57
CA LEU A 386 -13.50 -6.66 9.56
C LEU A 386 -14.06 -8.01 10.03
N ALA A 387 -13.47 -9.12 9.58
CA ALA A 387 -13.85 -10.45 10.04
C ALA A 387 -13.62 -10.63 11.54
N SER A 388 -12.52 -10.09 12.07
CA SER A 388 -12.21 -10.11 13.51
C SER A 388 -13.18 -9.26 14.33
N ILE A 389 -13.60 -8.10 13.80
CA ILE A 389 -14.62 -7.26 14.45
C ILE A 389 -15.96 -8.00 14.49
N ALA A 390 -16.42 -8.54 13.36
CA ALA A 390 -17.67 -9.30 13.29
C ALA A 390 -17.65 -10.53 14.21
N PHE A 391 -16.50 -11.23 14.29
CA PHE A 391 -16.32 -12.34 15.24
C PHE A 391 -16.43 -11.86 16.69
N LYS A 392 -15.77 -10.76 17.05
CA LYS A 392 -15.88 -10.18 18.40
C LYS A 392 -17.32 -9.79 18.74
N GLU A 393 -18.03 -9.13 17.84
CA GLU A 393 -19.44 -8.78 18.01
C GLU A 393 -20.31 -10.03 18.20
N SER A 394 -20.08 -11.09 17.41
CA SER A 394 -20.78 -12.36 17.57
C SER A 394 -20.49 -13.03 18.92
N VAL A 395 -19.24 -12.99 19.41
CA VAL A 395 -18.87 -13.54 20.71
C VAL A 395 -19.53 -12.73 21.83
N VAL A 396 -19.49 -11.40 21.76
CA VAL A 396 -20.12 -10.51 22.74
C VAL A 396 -21.63 -10.73 22.78
N SER A 397 -22.28 -10.80 21.61
CA SER A 397 -23.70 -11.13 21.52
C SER A 397 -24.01 -12.52 22.10
N GLY A 398 -23.17 -13.52 21.84
CA GLY A 398 -23.30 -14.85 22.43
C GLY A 398 -23.18 -14.86 23.95
N ILE A 399 -22.28 -14.05 24.52
CA ILE A 399 -22.13 -13.89 25.97
C ILE A 399 -23.40 -13.28 26.57
N TYR A 400 -23.95 -12.22 25.97
CA TYR A 400 -25.17 -11.60 26.47
C TYR A 400 -26.39 -12.52 26.33
N HIS A 401 -26.50 -13.28 25.24
CA HIS A 401 -27.54 -14.29 25.10
C HIS A 401 -27.43 -15.38 26.18
N LEU A 402 -26.21 -15.83 26.51
CA LEU A 402 -26.02 -16.76 27.63
C LEU A 402 -26.42 -16.12 28.96
N ALA A 403 -26.12 -14.84 29.16
CA ALA A 403 -26.55 -14.11 30.36
C ALA A 403 -28.09 -14.04 30.45
N ASP A 404 -28.78 -13.77 29.34
CA ASP A 404 -30.25 -13.76 29.28
C ASP A 404 -30.88 -15.12 29.60
N GLU A 405 -30.25 -16.22 29.19
CA GLU A 405 -30.69 -17.56 29.59
C GLU A 405 -30.43 -17.82 31.08
N MET A 406 -29.29 -17.36 31.59
CA MET A 406 -28.89 -17.50 32.99
C MET A 406 -29.70 -16.63 33.95
N GLN A 407 -30.46 -15.63 33.46
CA GLN A 407 -31.44 -14.88 34.27
C GLN A 407 -32.45 -15.79 34.97
N LEU A 408 -32.72 -16.97 34.40
CA LEU A 408 -33.59 -17.98 35.01
C LEU A 408 -33.11 -18.46 36.38
N VAL A 409 -31.81 -18.40 36.65
CA VAL A 409 -31.20 -18.86 37.91
C VAL A 409 -30.60 -17.69 38.70
N GLN A 410 -30.80 -16.48 38.20
CA GLN A 410 -30.28 -15.26 38.78
C GLN A 410 -31.29 -14.61 39.72
N LYS A 411 -30.94 -14.52 41.01
CA LYS A 411 -31.80 -13.91 42.03
C LYS A 411 -31.63 -12.39 42.16
N GLU A 412 -30.43 -11.88 41.87
CA GLU A 412 -30.07 -10.45 41.96
C GLU A 412 -29.52 -9.94 40.63
N PRO A 413 -29.80 -8.68 40.22
CA PRO A 413 -29.35 -8.13 38.95
C PRO A 413 -27.81 -8.10 38.85
N LEU A 414 -27.29 -8.45 37.66
CA LEU A 414 -25.85 -8.58 37.44
C LEU A 414 -25.23 -7.19 37.34
N ASN A 415 -24.38 -6.81 38.29
CA ASN A 415 -23.62 -5.57 38.24
C ASN A 415 -22.28 -5.78 37.49
N ALA A 416 -22.34 -6.21 36.23
CA ALA A 416 -21.16 -6.39 35.37
C ALA A 416 -21.12 -5.31 34.29
N ASN A 417 -19.96 -4.67 34.11
CA ASN A 417 -19.76 -3.57 33.18
C ASN A 417 -19.02 -4.00 31.89
N SER A 418 -18.53 -5.24 31.85
CA SER A 418 -17.79 -5.81 30.72
C SER A 418 -18.33 -7.19 30.31
N PRO A 419 -18.38 -7.51 29.00
CA PRO A 419 -18.74 -8.86 28.53
C PRO A 419 -17.87 -9.97 29.14
N THR A 420 -16.62 -9.67 29.51
CA THR A 420 -15.72 -10.67 30.11
C THR A 420 -16.15 -11.01 31.54
N GLU A 421 -16.56 -10.01 32.32
CA GLU A 421 -17.10 -10.18 33.68
C GLU A 421 -18.41 -10.97 33.65
N VAL A 422 -19.27 -10.69 32.66
CA VAL A 422 -20.52 -11.46 32.44
C VAL A 422 -20.20 -12.93 32.16
N LEU A 423 -19.23 -13.21 31.30
CA LEU A 423 -18.83 -14.58 30.97
C LEU A 423 -18.24 -15.32 32.17
N ASP A 424 -17.42 -14.66 33.00
CA ASP A 424 -16.83 -15.28 34.18
C ASP A 424 -17.88 -15.59 35.25
N TRP A 425 -18.87 -14.70 35.44
CA TRP A 425 -20.05 -15.01 36.26
C TRP A 425 -20.85 -16.21 35.72
N ILE A 426 -21.10 -16.27 34.40
CA ILE A 426 -21.79 -17.41 33.78
C ILE A 426 -21.02 -18.72 34.06
N LYS A 427 -19.69 -18.73 33.93
CA LYS A 427 -18.87 -19.92 34.22
C LYS A 427 -18.97 -20.35 35.67
N GLU A 428 -18.93 -19.40 36.61
CA GLU A 428 -19.05 -19.68 38.04
C GLU A 428 -20.42 -20.28 38.39
N MET A 429 -21.49 -19.71 37.82
CA MET A 429 -22.85 -20.24 37.98
C MET A 429 -23.01 -21.62 37.37
N ILE A 430 -22.52 -21.85 36.16
CA ILE A 430 -22.55 -23.19 35.54
C ILE A 430 -21.78 -24.20 36.39
N THR A 431 -20.62 -23.83 36.92
CA THR A 431 -19.81 -24.71 37.80
C THR A 431 -20.57 -25.06 39.08
N THR A 432 -21.39 -24.15 39.58
CA THR A 432 -22.22 -24.34 40.78
C THR A 432 -23.49 -25.18 40.51
N ILE A 433 -24.13 -24.97 39.35
CA ILE A 433 -25.39 -25.64 38.97
C ILE A 433 -25.14 -27.04 38.43
N LYS A 434 -24.07 -27.25 37.67
CA LYS A 434 -23.76 -28.53 37.03
C LYS A 434 -23.76 -29.74 37.99
N PRO A 435 -23.09 -29.72 39.16
CA PRO A 435 -23.14 -30.85 40.08
C PRO A 435 -24.54 -31.05 40.70
N LYS A 436 -25.32 -29.97 40.84
CA LYS A 436 -26.72 -30.05 41.31
C LYS A 436 -27.66 -30.65 40.27
N LEU A 437 -27.32 -30.52 38.99
CA LEU A 437 -28.05 -31.14 37.88
C LEU A 437 -27.93 -32.67 37.88
N GLU A 438 -26.87 -33.21 38.50
CA GLU A 438 -26.60 -34.64 38.64
C GLU A 438 -27.23 -35.24 39.91
N ASP A 439 -27.83 -34.40 40.78
CA ASP A 439 -28.52 -34.80 42.01
C ASP A 439 -30.04 -34.90 41.74
N GLU A 440 -30.57 -36.12 41.75
CA GLU A 440 -31.98 -36.41 41.42
C GLU A 440 -32.97 -35.83 42.45
N ASP A 441 -32.51 -35.57 43.68
CA ASP A 441 -33.33 -35.04 44.77
C ASP A 441 -33.22 -33.50 44.90
N TYR A 442 -32.49 -32.84 44.01
CA TYR A 442 -32.27 -31.40 44.09
C TYR A 442 -33.49 -30.59 43.62
N ASP A 443 -34.05 -29.76 44.51
CA ASP A 443 -35.17 -28.88 44.18
C ASP A 443 -34.72 -27.61 43.44
N PHE A 444 -34.86 -27.64 42.11
CA PHE A 444 -34.51 -26.51 41.24
C PHE A 444 -35.40 -25.29 41.43
N MET A 445 -36.59 -25.42 42.03
CA MET A 445 -37.46 -24.27 42.30
C MET A 445 -36.84 -23.30 43.30
N GLN A 446 -35.89 -23.76 44.12
CA GLN A 446 -35.19 -22.91 45.09
C GLN A 446 -34.14 -22.00 44.45
N ILE A 447 -33.61 -22.34 43.28
CA ILE A 447 -32.59 -21.55 42.59
C ILE A 447 -33.15 -20.75 41.41
N CYS A 448 -34.31 -21.16 40.87
CA CYS A 448 -34.96 -20.47 39.78
C CYS A 448 -35.58 -19.13 40.21
N ASN A 449 -35.45 -18.12 39.35
CA ASN A 449 -36.15 -16.85 39.47
C ASN A 449 -37.59 -17.02 38.96
N ALA A 450 -38.52 -17.22 39.89
CA ALA A 450 -39.92 -17.49 39.59
C ALA A 450 -40.59 -16.43 38.69
N GLN A 451 -40.16 -15.17 38.79
CA GLN A 451 -40.71 -14.08 37.99
C GLN A 451 -40.29 -14.17 36.52
N VAL A 452 -39.02 -14.49 36.25
CA VAL A 452 -38.49 -14.67 34.89
C VAL A 452 -39.08 -15.92 34.24
N VAL A 453 -39.23 -17.01 35.01
CA VAL A 453 -39.88 -18.25 34.55
C VAL A 453 -41.34 -17.98 34.15
N ALA A 454 -42.11 -17.27 34.99
CA ALA A 454 -43.48 -16.90 34.69
C ALA A 454 -43.58 -16.00 33.44
N SER A 455 -42.66 -15.05 33.26
CA SER A 455 -42.60 -14.19 32.08
C SER A 455 -42.24 -14.97 30.79
N LYS A 456 -41.30 -15.94 30.84
CA LYS A 456 -40.97 -16.78 29.68
C LYS A 456 -42.14 -17.70 29.30
N ILE A 457 -42.82 -18.31 30.28
CA ILE A 457 -44.02 -19.14 30.07
C ILE A 457 -45.18 -18.32 29.47
N ALA A 458 -45.35 -17.07 29.90
CA ALA A 458 -46.38 -16.18 29.34
C ALA A 458 -46.07 -15.68 27.93
N ALA A 459 -44.79 -15.56 27.55
CA ALA A 459 -44.36 -15.13 26.22
C ALA A 459 -44.47 -16.25 25.17
N GLU A 460 -44.25 -17.51 25.57
CA GLU A 460 -44.50 -18.68 24.73
C GLU A 460 -45.97 -19.10 24.86
N ASN A 461 -46.84 -18.52 24.02
CA ASN A 461 -48.29 -18.79 23.96
C ASN A 461 -48.72 -20.26 23.74
N ASN A 462 -47.79 -21.23 23.80
CA ASN A 462 -48.02 -22.66 23.61
C ASN A 462 -47.01 -23.52 24.37
N PHE A 463 -46.76 -23.23 25.66
CA PHE A 463 -45.87 -24.01 26.51
C PHE A 463 -46.51 -25.38 26.87
N ASP A 464 -46.15 -26.46 26.16
CA ASP A 464 -46.56 -27.83 26.48
C ASP A 464 -45.50 -28.51 27.37
N ILE A 465 -45.83 -28.73 28.64
CA ILE A 465 -44.99 -29.42 29.63
C ILE A 465 -44.56 -30.82 29.14
N ARG A 466 -45.29 -31.45 28.22
CA ARG A 466 -44.99 -32.80 27.72
C ARG A 466 -43.82 -32.88 26.73
N GLU A 467 -43.39 -31.76 26.14
CA GLU A 467 -42.20 -31.72 25.26
C GLU A 467 -40.87 -31.63 26.03
N THR A 468 -40.93 -31.53 27.37
CA THR A 468 -39.74 -31.43 28.25
C THR A 468 -39.17 -32.79 28.69
N GLU A 469 -39.78 -33.91 28.29
CA GLU A 469 -39.17 -35.24 28.42
C GLU A 469 -37.89 -35.33 27.57
N SER A 470 -36.74 -35.45 28.24
CA SER A 470 -35.41 -35.52 27.62
C SER A 470 -35.26 -36.63 26.57
N SER A 471 -36.13 -37.64 26.60
CA SER A 471 -36.18 -38.78 25.67
C SER A 471 -36.81 -38.49 24.31
N LYS A 472 -37.52 -37.36 24.13
CA LYS A 472 -38.21 -37.00 22.87
C LYS A 472 -37.67 -35.75 22.18
N ARG A 473 -36.52 -35.23 22.63
CA ARG A 473 -35.93 -34.01 22.08
C ARG A 473 -35.42 -34.26 20.66
N ILE A 474 -36.18 -33.85 19.65
CA ILE A 474 -35.70 -33.81 18.26
C ILE A 474 -34.57 -32.79 18.19
N THR A 475 -33.34 -33.25 17.95
CA THR A 475 -32.20 -32.38 17.66
C THR A 475 -32.50 -31.57 16.40
N LYS A 476 -32.87 -30.30 16.58
CA LYS A 476 -32.94 -29.36 15.44
C LYS A 476 -31.55 -29.32 14.79
N PRO A 477 -31.42 -29.57 13.47
CA PRO A 477 -30.13 -29.55 12.82
C PRO A 477 -29.51 -28.17 12.97
N ASN A 478 -28.25 -28.15 13.40
CA ASN A 478 -27.41 -26.98 13.63
C ASN A 478 -27.38 -26.06 12.39
N LYS A 479 -28.31 -25.10 12.32
CA LYS A 479 -28.37 -24.06 11.28
C LYS A 479 -27.32 -22.96 11.46
N LEU A 480 -26.40 -23.07 12.42
CA LEU A 480 -25.29 -22.11 12.56
C LEU A 480 -24.17 -22.36 11.53
N GLY A 481 -24.02 -23.60 11.04
CA GLY A 481 -22.98 -23.96 10.05
C GLY A 481 -23.35 -23.62 8.59
N GLU A 482 -24.64 -23.52 8.26
CA GLU A 482 -25.10 -23.23 6.90
C GLU A 482 -25.24 -21.73 6.60
N VAL A 483 -25.55 -20.90 7.60
CA VAL A 483 -25.62 -19.44 7.43
C VAL A 483 -24.25 -18.86 7.07
N LEU A 484 -23.17 -19.40 7.64
CA LEU A 484 -21.80 -19.03 7.31
C LEU A 484 -21.33 -19.53 5.93
N LYS A 485 -21.95 -20.58 5.37
CA LYS A 485 -21.68 -21.03 3.99
C LYS A 485 -22.49 -20.28 2.95
N GLN A 486 -23.73 -19.86 3.28
CA GLN A 486 -24.57 -19.10 2.35
C GLN A 486 -24.19 -17.61 2.26
N GLN A 487 -23.66 -16.99 3.32
CA GLN A 487 -23.10 -15.64 3.23
C GLN A 487 -21.73 -15.57 2.53
N ARG A 488 -20.97 -16.68 2.47
CA ARG A 488 -19.73 -16.76 1.67
C ARG A 488 -19.97 -16.73 0.15
N GLN A 489 -21.21 -16.87 -0.32
CA GLN A 489 -21.54 -16.84 -1.76
C GLN A 489 -22.27 -15.57 -2.22
N LYS A 490 -22.54 -14.61 -1.34
CA LYS A 490 -23.07 -13.28 -1.72
C LYS A 490 -22.13 -12.14 -1.36
N GLY A 491 -20.83 -12.39 -1.50
CA GLY A 491 -19.88 -11.31 -1.78
C GLY A 491 -20.05 -10.92 -3.22
N ASP A 492 -20.89 -9.91 -3.45
CA ASP A 492 -20.99 -9.18 -4.71
C ASP A 492 -19.57 -8.78 -5.11
N LYS A 493 -18.98 -9.55 -6.02
CA LYS A 493 -17.73 -9.18 -6.67
C LYS A 493 -18.10 -7.95 -7.46
N GLY A 494 -17.83 -6.78 -6.88
CA GLY A 494 -17.76 -5.53 -7.60
C GLY A 494 -16.90 -5.78 -8.82
N GLU A 495 -17.60 -6.00 -9.93
CA GLU A 495 -17.02 -6.30 -11.22
C GLU A 495 -16.12 -5.12 -11.51
N PHE A 496 -14.81 -5.36 -11.54
CA PHE A 496 -13.89 -4.45 -12.16
C PHE A 496 -14.40 -4.26 -13.59
N VAL A 497 -15.14 -3.18 -13.83
CA VAL A 497 -15.53 -2.73 -15.16
C VAL A 497 -14.25 -2.32 -15.86
N SER A 498 -13.53 -3.31 -16.37
CA SER A 498 -12.68 -3.12 -17.52
C SER A 498 -13.60 -2.56 -18.60
N ARG A 499 -13.26 -1.38 -19.13
CA ARG A 499 -13.96 -0.73 -20.26
C ARG A 499 -13.92 -1.53 -21.56
N VAL A 500 -13.55 -2.80 -21.51
CA VAL A 500 -13.45 -3.70 -22.65
C VAL A 500 -14.55 -4.73 -22.50
N MET A 501 -15.58 -4.63 -23.35
CA MET A 501 -16.63 -5.63 -23.44
C MET A 501 -16.00 -7.01 -23.67
N ASP A 502 -16.47 -8.01 -22.92
CA ASP A 502 -15.98 -9.39 -23.07
C ASP A 502 -16.23 -9.88 -24.51
N ARG A 503 -15.36 -10.75 -25.04
CA ARG A 503 -15.31 -11.11 -26.48
C ARG A 503 -16.65 -11.67 -26.98
N ASN A 504 -17.37 -12.38 -26.11
CA ASN A 504 -18.70 -12.90 -26.41
C ASN A 504 -19.77 -11.80 -26.46
N ALA A 505 -19.67 -10.78 -25.61
CA ALA A 505 -20.53 -9.60 -25.65
C ALA A 505 -20.26 -8.74 -26.89
N THR A 506 -18.98 -8.57 -27.29
CA THR A 506 -18.63 -7.88 -28.55
C THR A 506 -19.18 -8.63 -29.76
N LYS A 507 -19.10 -9.97 -29.77
CA LYS A 507 -19.62 -10.81 -30.85
C LYS A 507 -21.15 -10.74 -30.95
N ALA A 508 -21.85 -10.74 -29.81
CA ALA A 508 -23.30 -10.59 -29.76
C ALA A 508 -23.75 -9.19 -30.21
N MET A 509 -23.02 -8.14 -29.84
CA MET A 509 -23.31 -6.77 -30.28
C MET A 509 -23.05 -6.59 -31.77
N ALA A 510 -21.95 -7.16 -32.30
CA ALA A 510 -21.67 -7.17 -33.73
C ALA A 510 -22.75 -7.93 -34.53
N GLN A 511 -23.25 -9.06 -34.02
CA GLN A 511 -24.37 -9.78 -34.65
C GLN A 511 -25.67 -8.98 -34.63
N ARG A 512 -26.00 -8.29 -33.53
CA ARG A 512 -27.16 -7.39 -33.48
C ARG A 512 -27.07 -6.24 -34.47
N ILE A 513 -25.91 -5.60 -34.58
CA ILE A 513 -25.68 -4.51 -35.53
C ILE A 513 -25.79 -5.01 -36.97
N ALA A 514 -25.25 -6.20 -37.27
CA ALA A 514 -25.38 -6.83 -38.59
C ALA A 514 -26.84 -7.15 -38.93
N GLN A 515 -27.62 -7.66 -37.97
CA GLN A 515 -29.05 -7.94 -38.14
C GLN A 515 -29.88 -6.66 -38.33
N GLN A 516 -29.58 -5.60 -37.59
CA GLN A 516 -30.24 -4.30 -37.77
C GLN A 516 -29.95 -3.71 -39.15
N LYS A 517 -28.70 -3.72 -39.61
CA LYS A 517 -28.36 -3.28 -40.98
C LYS A 517 -29.02 -4.12 -42.06
N ALA A 518 -29.10 -5.44 -41.87
CA ALA A 518 -29.79 -6.32 -42.79
C ALA A 518 -31.31 -6.00 -42.86
N ALA A 519 -31.94 -5.75 -41.71
CA ALA A 519 -33.34 -5.33 -41.63
C ALA A 519 -33.57 -3.95 -42.28
N GLU A 520 -32.65 -3.01 -42.12
CA GLU A 520 -32.73 -1.67 -42.70
C GLU A 520 -32.59 -1.71 -44.23
N ILE A 521 -31.71 -2.56 -44.76
CA ILE A 521 -31.56 -2.80 -46.20
C ILE A 521 -32.81 -3.48 -46.76
N ALA A 522 -33.38 -4.45 -46.05
CA ALA A 522 -34.63 -5.11 -46.44
C ALA A 522 -35.81 -4.13 -46.45
N ALA A 523 -35.88 -3.22 -45.47
CA ALA A 523 -36.91 -2.17 -45.41
C ALA A 523 -36.76 -1.14 -46.54
N LYS A 524 -35.53 -0.76 -46.92
CA LYS A 524 -35.28 0.11 -48.08
C LYS A 524 -35.64 -0.55 -49.41
N LYS A 525 -35.38 -1.86 -49.56
CA LYS A 525 -35.81 -2.63 -50.75
C LYS A 525 -37.32 -2.82 -50.86
N LYS A 526 -38.08 -2.63 -49.78
CA LYS A 526 -39.54 -2.72 -49.77
C LYS A 526 -40.23 -1.38 -50.04
N LYS A 527 -39.46 -0.29 -50.09
CA LYS A 527 -39.92 1.08 -50.35
C LYS A 527 -39.52 1.63 -51.73
N MET A 528 -38.69 0.91 -52.48
CA MET A 528 -38.55 1.02 -53.93
C MET A 528 -39.38 -0.09 -54.56
#